data_AF-A0A6C0ARI6-F1
#
_entry.id   AF-A0A6C0ARI6-F1
#
_cell.length_a   1.000
_cell.length_b   1.000
_cell.length_c   1.000
_cell.angle_alpha   90.00
_cell.angle_beta   90.00
_cell.angle_gamma   90.00
#
_symmetry.space_group_name_H-M   'P 1'
#
loop_
_entity.id
_entity.type
_entity.pdbx_description
1 polymer ?
#
loop_
_entity_poly.entity_id
_entity_poly.type
_entity_poly.pdbx_seq_one_letter_code
_entity_poly.pdbx_strand_id
1 'polypeptide(L)'
;MKNIINDIKKLFNNDNRTKLIGILTILVFFWIILYLIPDLFISLFNTLLGNFILLVTTILVLSYNIKYGFGLGLIFVILYRFSQISREKEGFTLNNGSENDFLLIQDTINPNIVFDMNIIKKQASQAELVYFNDNGRWPWSENTKKLYKEAVNKNPFVRNYDEDAVENAMTIYNEAAILRLLSYQTKEGQMLINGILVSDPSGNKLEELPSGFGDFAYKSGLAEDRTKDIIKCNISKTTGSKLERITFTGHDGIYNAQTKKVTPVNYNDLENIIPGFKFLNGPCNPCSSMDQPPDYSCPFRLELKGQPPFISSVWQSLWNITDNPLQSKPSFLDEYIDPHKFPLLNGLQSELNKKQ
;
A
#
# COMPACT_ATOMS: atom_id res chain seq x y z
N MET A 1 -32.78 -29.26 25.37
CA MET A 1 -31.42 -29.74 25.07
C MET A 1 -31.38 -31.21 24.62
N LYS A 2 -32.02 -32.15 25.33
CA LYS A 2 -32.09 -33.58 24.93
C LYS A 2 -32.71 -33.86 23.54
N ASN A 3 -33.75 -33.11 23.15
CA ASN A 3 -34.39 -33.27 21.84
C ASN A 3 -33.48 -32.82 20.67
N ILE A 4 -32.79 -31.69 20.82
CA ILE A 4 -31.85 -31.17 19.80
C ILE A 4 -30.69 -32.14 19.56
N ILE A 5 -30.16 -32.75 20.63
CA ILE A 5 -29.08 -33.75 20.53
C ILE A 5 -29.56 -35.02 19.81
N ASN A 6 -30.80 -35.44 20.04
CA ASN A 6 -31.38 -36.59 19.35
C ASN A 6 -31.66 -36.29 17.86
N ASP A 7 -32.08 -35.06 17.53
CA ASP A 7 -32.28 -34.63 16.14
C ASP A 7 -30.95 -34.52 15.37
N ILE A 8 -29.89 -34.03 16.02
CA ILE A 8 -28.53 -34.03 15.45
C ILE A 8 -28.01 -35.45 15.23
N LYS A 9 -28.21 -36.38 16.18
CA LYS A 9 -27.81 -37.80 15.99
C LYS A 9 -28.55 -38.47 14.83
N LYS A 10 -29.78 -38.06 14.55
CA LYS A 10 -30.59 -38.57 13.42
C LYS A 10 -30.05 -38.09 12.06
N LEU A 11 -29.43 -36.90 12.01
CA LEU A 11 -28.78 -36.37 10.81
C LEU A 11 -27.51 -37.14 10.43
N PHE A 12 -26.80 -37.74 11.40
CA PHE A 12 -25.58 -38.54 11.20
C PHE A 12 -25.83 -40.05 11.07
N ASN A 13 -27.06 -40.48 10.77
CA ASN A 13 -27.35 -41.88 10.49
C ASN A 13 -26.71 -42.34 9.16
N ASN A 14 -26.37 -43.62 9.02
CA ASN A 14 -25.60 -44.17 7.89
C ASN A 14 -26.25 -43.89 6.52
N ASP A 15 -27.59 -43.87 6.44
CA ASP A 15 -28.34 -43.56 5.20
C ASP A 15 -28.19 -42.09 4.74
N ASN A 16 -27.93 -41.18 5.68
CA ASN A 16 -27.74 -39.75 5.40
C ASN A 16 -26.28 -39.37 5.18
N ARG A 17 -25.34 -40.28 5.51
CA ARG A 17 -23.89 -40.03 5.39
C ARG A 17 -23.48 -39.75 3.95
N THR A 18 -24.00 -40.50 2.98
CA THR A 18 -23.72 -40.30 1.55
C THR A 18 -24.27 -38.96 1.04
N LYS A 19 -25.48 -38.57 1.49
CA LYS A 19 -26.08 -37.26 1.15
C LYS A 19 -25.30 -36.10 1.75
N LEU A 20 -24.83 -36.27 2.98
CA LEU A 20 -24.05 -35.25 3.70
C LEU A 20 -22.66 -35.06 3.10
N ILE A 21 -21.99 -36.16 2.72
CA ILE A 21 -20.72 -36.12 1.98
C ILE A 21 -20.93 -35.42 0.63
N GLY A 22 -21.98 -35.76 -0.12
CA GLY A 22 -22.29 -35.12 -1.40
C GLY A 22 -22.51 -33.61 -1.27
N ILE A 23 -23.27 -33.16 -0.26
CA ILE A 23 -23.48 -31.73 0.01
C ILE A 23 -22.15 -31.05 0.35
N LEU A 24 -21.33 -31.66 1.21
CA LEU A 24 -20.02 -31.11 1.59
C LEU A 24 -19.08 -30.98 0.38
N THR A 25 -19.03 -31.98 -0.49
CA THR A 25 -18.21 -31.92 -1.71
C THR A 25 -18.66 -30.79 -2.64
N ILE A 26 -19.97 -30.60 -2.82
CA ILE A 26 -20.52 -29.48 -3.61
C ILE A 26 -20.14 -28.14 -2.97
N LEU A 27 -20.22 -28.04 -1.63
CA LEU A 27 -19.91 -26.81 -0.90
C LEU A 27 -18.44 -26.43 -1.00
N VAL A 28 -17.53 -27.41 -0.90
CA VAL A 28 -16.09 -27.22 -1.08
C VAL A 28 -15.76 -26.83 -2.53
N PHE A 29 -16.37 -27.49 -3.51
CA PHE A 29 -16.17 -27.15 -4.91
C PHE A 29 -16.69 -25.74 -5.25
N PHE A 30 -17.86 -25.38 -4.72
CA PHE A 30 -18.41 -24.03 -4.85
C PHE A 30 -17.49 -23.00 -4.20
N TRP A 31 -16.94 -23.28 -3.01
CA TRP A 31 -15.98 -22.41 -2.34
C TRP A 31 -14.70 -22.21 -3.16
N ILE A 32 -14.17 -23.27 -3.79
CA ILE A 32 -12.99 -23.19 -4.67
C ILE A 32 -13.27 -22.29 -5.89
N ILE A 33 -14.45 -22.42 -6.52
CA ILE A 33 -14.84 -21.56 -7.65
C ILE A 33 -14.92 -20.08 -7.20
N LEU A 34 -15.54 -19.82 -6.05
CA LEU A 34 -15.65 -18.47 -5.50
C LEU A 34 -14.29 -17.85 -5.16
N TYR A 35 -13.34 -18.67 -4.70
CA TYR A 35 -11.98 -18.23 -4.38
C TYR A 35 -11.13 -17.96 -5.63
N LEU A 36 -11.23 -18.80 -6.66
CA LEU A 36 -10.40 -18.68 -7.86
C LEU A 36 -10.87 -17.58 -8.82
N ILE A 37 -12.16 -17.23 -8.82
CA ILE A 37 -12.71 -16.21 -9.74
C ILE A 37 -13.65 -15.26 -8.97
N PRO A 38 -13.11 -14.38 -8.11
CA PRO A 38 -13.90 -13.46 -7.31
C PRO A 38 -14.76 -12.52 -8.17
N ASP A 39 -14.31 -12.20 -9.39
CA ASP A 39 -15.04 -11.36 -10.34
C ASP A 39 -16.36 -11.99 -10.82
N LEU A 40 -16.45 -13.32 -10.91
CA LEU A 40 -17.71 -14.00 -11.26
C LEU A 40 -18.73 -13.89 -10.12
N PHE A 41 -18.28 -14.00 -8.87
CA PHE A 41 -19.15 -13.80 -7.71
C PHE A 41 -19.66 -12.36 -7.64
N ILE A 42 -18.76 -11.38 -7.81
CA ILE A 42 -19.13 -9.96 -7.85
C ILE A 42 -20.10 -9.71 -9.01
N SER A 43 -19.83 -10.24 -10.20
CA SER A 43 -20.68 -10.08 -11.38
C SER A 43 -22.08 -10.69 -11.17
N LEU A 44 -22.17 -11.87 -10.54
CA LEU A 44 -23.43 -12.58 -10.32
C LEU A 44 -24.40 -11.80 -9.43
N PHE A 45 -23.92 -11.08 -8.41
CA PHE A 45 -24.77 -10.33 -7.47
C PHE A 45 -24.86 -8.82 -7.76
N ASN A 46 -23.92 -8.26 -8.53
CA ASN A 46 -23.87 -6.81 -8.79
C ASN A 46 -24.27 -6.40 -10.21
N THR A 47 -24.44 -7.34 -11.15
CA THR A 47 -24.96 -7.03 -12.48
C THR A 47 -26.46 -7.30 -12.59
N LEU A 48 -27.15 -6.52 -13.43
CA LEU A 48 -28.56 -6.75 -13.77
C LEU A 48 -28.77 -8.16 -14.33
N LEU A 49 -27.84 -8.64 -15.16
CA LEU A 49 -27.89 -9.97 -15.76
C LEU A 49 -27.75 -11.07 -14.71
N GLY A 50 -26.78 -10.94 -13.79
CA GLY A 50 -26.57 -11.88 -12.70
C GLY A 50 -27.80 -11.99 -11.78
N ASN A 51 -28.36 -10.86 -11.39
CA ASN A 51 -29.58 -10.82 -10.56
C ASN A 51 -30.79 -11.43 -11.27
N PHE A 52 -30.91 -11.24 -12.59
CA PHE A 52 -31.94 -11.87 -13.40
C PHE A 52 -31.78 -13.41 -13.41
N ILE A 53 -30.55 -13.91 -13.57
CA ILE A 53 -30.24 -15.35 -13.52
C ILE A 53 -30.61 -15.95 -12.16
N LEU A 54 -30.24 -15.29 -11.06
CA LEU A 54 -30.58 -15.74 -9.70
C LEU A 54 -32.10 -15.80 -9.46
N LEU A 55 -32.83 -14.80 -9.96
CA LEU A 55 -34.29 -14.73 -9.82
C LEU A 55 -34.98 -15.83 -10.62
N VAL A 56 -34.61 -16.01 -11.89
CA VAL A 56 -35.15 -17.09 -12.76
C VAL A 56 -34.84 -18.47 -12.18
N THR A 57 -33.63 -18.67 -11.68
CA THR A 57 -33.22 -19.94 -11.06
C THR A 57 -34.07 -20.23 -9.82
N THR A 58 -34.31 -19.22 -8.98
CA THR A 58 -35.15 -19.36 -7.78
C THR A 58 -36.60 -19.69 -8.14
N ILE A 59 -37.17 -19.04 -9.17
CA ILE A 59 -38.52 -19.32 -9.68
C ILE A 59 -38.63 -20.74 -10.23
N LEU A 60 -37.65 -21.20 -11.00
CA LEU A 60 -37.61 -22.56 -11.53
C LEU A 60 -37.59 -23.60 -10.41
N VAL A 61 -36.78 -23.39 -9.38
CA VAL A 61 -36.70 -24.32 -8.24
C VAL A 61 -37.98 -24.27 -7.39
N LEU A 62 -38.57 -23.08 -7.21
CA LEU A 62 -39.88 -22.92 -6.58
C LEU A 62 -40.98 -23.70 -7.31
N SER A 63 -40.95 -23.70 -8.65
CA SER A 63 -41.92 -24.42 -9.48
C SER A 63 -41.82 -25.95 -9.33
N TYR A 64 -40.64 -26.46 -8.99
CA TYR A 64 -40.40 -27.89 -8.79
C TYR A 64 -40.67 -28.34 -7.34
N ASN A 65 -40.18 -27.58 -6.35
CA ASN A 65 -40.39 -27.89 -4.95
C ASN A 65 -40.29 -26.63 -4.08
N ILE A 66 -41.42 -26.27 -3.47
CA ILE A 66 -41.55 -25.03 -2.70
C ILE A 66 -40.55 -24.94 -1.53
N LYS A 67 -40.24 -26.06 -0.86
CA LYS A 67 -39.32 -26.07 0.30
C LYS A 67 -37.90 -25.77 -0.12
N TYR A 68 -37.44 -26.35 -1.23
CA TYR A 68 -36.09 -26.10 -1.76
C TYR A 68 -35.98 -24.72 -2.39
N GLY A 69 -37.05 -24.22 -3.03
CA GLY A 69 -37.08 -22.87 -3.61
C GLY A 69 -36.93 -21.78 -2.55
N PHE A 70 -37.68 -21.88 -1.44
CA PHE A 70 -37.50 -20.96 -0.30
C PHE A 70 -36.12 -21.06 0.34
N GLY A 71 -35.59 -22.28 0.51
CA GLY A 71 -34.24 -22.49 1.04
C GLY A 71 -33.16 -21.84 0.17
N LEU A 72 -33.25 -22.01 -1.15
CA LEU A 72 -32.32 -21.41 -2.11
C LEU A 72 -32.41 -19.87 -2.12
N GLY A 73 -33.63 -19.33 -2.12
CA GLY A 73 -33.83 -17.88 -2.06
C GLY A 73 -33.23 -17.25 -0.81
N LEU A 74 -33.38 -17.90 0.35
CA LEU A 74 -32.79 -17.42 1.61
C LEU A 74 -31.26 -17.44 1.57
N ILE A 75 -30.66 -18.47 0.96
CA ILE A 75 -29.20 -18.55 0.74
C ILE A 75 -28.72 -17.40 -0.16
N PHE A 76 -29.42 -17.09 -1.25
CA PHE A 76 -29.07 -15.96 -2.12
C PHE A 76 -29.18 -14.61 -1.42
N VAL A 77 -30.17 -14.42 -0.54
CA VAL A 77 -30.28 -13.19 0.27
C VAL A 77 -29.08 -13.04 1.21
N ILE A 78 -28.64 -14.14 1.85
CA ILE A 78 -27.45 -14.14 2.72
C ILE A 78 -26.18 -13.83 1.91
N LEU A 79 -25.99 -14.50 0.77
CA LEU A 79 -24.84 -14.28 -0.11
C LEU A 79 -24.82 -12.86 -0.71
N TYR A 80 -25.98 -12.31 -1.04
CA TYR A 80 -26.12 -10.93 -1.50
C TYR A 80 -25.67 -9.94 -0.43
N ARG A 81 -26.08 -10.13 0.84
CA ARG A 81 -25.61 -9.31 1.96
C ARG A 81 -24.09 -9.39 2.12
N PHE A 82 -23.51 -10.59 2.00
CA PHE A 82 -22.06 -10.79 2.07
C PHE A 82 -21.32 -10.11 0.91
N SER A 83 -21.87 -10.18 -0.31
CA SER A 83 -21.34 -9.49 -1.49
C SER A 83 -21.33 -7.96 -1.33
N GLN A 84 -22.31 -7.38 -0.64
CA GLN A 84 -22.31 -5.94 -0.34
C GLN A 84 -21.24 -5.55 0.70
N ILE A 85 -20.91 -6.44 1.64
CA ILE A 85 -19.83 -6.21 2.64
C ILE A 85 -18.46 -6.24 1.96
N SER A 86 -18.24 -7.14 1.00
CA SER A 86 -17.01 -7.18 0.19
C SER A 86 -16.84 -5.97 -0.75
N ARG A 87 -17.80 -5.04 -0.76
CA ARG A 87 -17.86 -3.87 -1.63
C ARG A 87 -17.32 -2.60 -0.98
N GLU A 88 -16.86 -2.67 0.27
CA GLU A 88 -16.15 -1.56 0.92
C GLU A 88 -14.81 -1.31 0.21
N LYS A 89 -14.89 -0.59 -0.92
CA LYS A 89 -13.83 0.33 -1.32
C LYS A 89 -13.76 1.40 -0.23
N GLU A 90 -12.55 1.72 0.22
CA GLU A 90 -12.25 2.74 1.23
C GLU A 90 -12.73 4.14 0.82
N GLY A 91 -14.04 4.37 0.95
CA GLY A 91 -14.67 5.66 0.77
C GLY A 91 -16.10 5.63 1.29
N PHE A 92 -16.46 6.64 2.07
CA PHE A 92 -17.75 6.69 2.75
C PHE A 92 -18.88 7.26 1.88
N THR A 93 -20.12 6.89 2.20
CA THR A 93 -21.34 7.46 1.59
C THR A 93 -22.02 8.44 2.56
N LEU A 94 -22.58 9.50 1.98
CA LEU A 94 -22.88 10.81 2.57
C LEU A 94 -23.65 10.81 3.91
N ASN A 95 -23.04 11.44 4.93
CA ASN A 95 -23.75 12.21 5.95
C ASN A 95 -23.23 13.65 5.90
N ASN A 96 -23.97 14.55 5.25
CA ASN A 96 -23.57 15.95 5.03
C ASN A 96 -23.20 16.71 6.32
N GLY A 97 -23.72 16.27 7.48
CA GLY A 97 -23.37 16.87 8.77
C GLY A 97 -21.90 16.69 9.13
N SER A 98 -21.38 15.46 9.04
CA SER A 98 -20.00 15.16 9.45
C SER A 98 -18.93 15.86 8.61
N GLU A 99 -19.21 16.12 7.33
CA GLU A 99 -18.31 16.87 6.46
C GLU A 99 -18.29 18.35 6.83
N ASN A 100 -19.45 18.94 7.12
CA ASN A 100 -19.53 20.33 7.56
C ASN A 100 -18.86 20.52 8.92
N ASP A 101 -19.08 19.59 9.86
CA ASP A 101 -18.44 19.62 11.18
C ASP A 101 -16.92 19.55 11.03
N PHE A 102 -16.43 18.65 10.17
CA PHE A 102 -15.00 18.55 9.87
C PHE A 102 -14.43 19.87 9.34
N LEU A 103 -15.07 20.48 8.33
CA LEU A 103 -14.62 21.74 7.75
C LEU A 103 -14.66 22.87 8.77
N LEU A 104 -15.70 22.98 9.61
CA LEU A 104 -15.78 23.99 10.67
C LEU A 104 -14.67 23.83 11.71
N ILE A 105 -14.36 22.60 12.12
CA ILE A 105 -13.26 22.31 13.03
C ILE A 105 -11.93 22.70 12.37
N GLN A 106 -11.71 22.31 11.11
CA GLN A 106 -10.49 22.62 10.37
C GLN A 106 -10.30 24.13 10.14
N ASP A 107 -11.36 24.87 9.81
CA ASP A 107 -11.31 26.33 9.70
C ASP A 107 -10.95 27.00 11.03
N THR A 108 -11.24 26.34 12.16
CA THR A 108 -10.90 26.82 13.50
C THR A 108 -9.45 26.50 13.89
N ILE A 109 -9.00 25.27 13.70
CA ILE A 109 -7.68 24.81 14.18
C ILE A 109 -6.56 25.00 13.15
N ASN A 110 -6.91 24.98 11.86
CA ASN A 110 -6.00 25.05 10.71
C ASN A 110 -6.47 26.10 9.66
N PRO A 111 -6.72 27.37 10.04
CA PRO A 111 -7.35 28.38 9.18
C PRO A 111 -6.58 28.71 7.89
N ASN A 112 -5.29 28.34 7.81
CA ASN A 112 -4.44 28.59 6.65
C ASN A 112 -4.38 27.39 5.68
N ILE A 113 -5.15 26.33 5.92
CA ILE A 113 -5.13 25.10 5.13
C ILE A 113 -6.51 24.86 4.53
N VAL A 114 -6.56 24.60 3.23
CA VAL A 114 -7.79 24.27 2.51
C VAL A 114 -7.86 22.77 2.29
N PHE A 115 -8.96 22.14 2.73
CA PHE A 115 -9.17 20.71 2.64
C PHE A 115 -10.12 20.36 1.49
N ASP A 116 -9.66 19.51 0.56
CA ASP A 116 -10.52 18.95 -0.50
C ASP A 116 -11.21 17.67 -0.01
N MET A 117 -12.50 17.77 0.27
CA MET A 117 -13.29 16.64 0.75
C MET A 117 -13.35 15.48 -0.26
N ASN A 118 -13.17 15.72 -1.56
CA ASN A 118 -13.10 14.63 -2.54
C ASN A 118 -11.82 13.81 -2.42
N ILE A 119 -10.75 14.40 -1.89
CA ILE A 119 -9.49 13.71 -1.60
C ILE A 119 -9.61 12.98 -0.27
N ILE A 120 -10.12 13.65 0.78
CA ILE A 120 -10.31 13.05 2.11
C ILE A 120 -11.19 11.80 2.03
N LYS A 121 -12.30 11.86 1.28
CA LYS A 121 -13.22 10.72 1.04
C LYS A 121 -12.56 9.49 0.42
N LYS A 122 -11.42 9.65 -0.26
CA LYS A 122 -10.68 8.56 -0.90
C LYS A 122 -9.56 7.99 -0.01
N GLN A 123 -9.30 8.63 1.12
CA GLN A 123 -8.14 8.35 1.98
C GLN A 123 -8.53 7.96 3.39
N ALA A 124 -9.75 8.28 3.81
CA ALA A 124 -10.25 8.01 5.15
C ALA A 124 -11.66 7.41 5.10
N SER A 125 -11.93 6.52 6.03
CA SER A 125 -13.24 5.94 6.29
C SER A 125 -14.17 6.92 7.01
N GLN A 126 -15.47 6.63 7.00
CA GLN A 126 -16.44 7.41 7.80
C GLN A 126 -16.12 7.37 9.29
N ALA A 127 -15.65 6.23 9.79
CA ALA A 127 -15.33 6.04 11.20
C ALA A 127 -14.17 6.94 11.64
N GLU A 128 -13.14 7.09 10.79
CA GLU A 128 -12.03 8.01 11.05
C GLU A 128 -12.47 9.47 11.02
N LEU A 129 -13.37 9.84 10.12
CA LEU A 129 -13.93 11.19 10.07
C LEU A 129 -14.75 11.52 11.33
N VAL A 130 -15.58 10.58 11.79
CA VAL A 130 -16.34 10.74 13.03
C VAL A 130 -15.39 10.85 14.22
N TYR A 131 -14.38 9.98 14.30
CA TYR A 131 -13.36 10.07 15.33
C TYR A 131 -12.65 11.44 15.32
N PHE A 132 -12.32 11.95 14.14
CA PHE A 132 -11.72 13.27 13.99
C PHE A 132 -12.66 14.36 14.55
N ASN A 133 -13.94 14.33 14.20
CA ASN A 133 -14.88 15.34 14.67
C ASN A 133 -15.04 15.32 16.20
N ASP A 134 -14.96 14.14 16.82
CA ASP A 134 -15.07 13.99 18.27
C ASP A 134 -13.79 14.41 19.02
N ASN A 135 -12.60 14.23 18.42
CA ASN A 135 -11.31 14.37 19.11
C ASN A 135 -10.42 15.52 18.57
N GLY A 136 -10.79 16.12 17.44
CA GLY A 136 -10.02 17.13 16.70
C GLY A 136 -8.73 16.58 16.05
N ARG A 137 -8.57 15.26 15.97
CA ARG A 137 -7.34 14.59 15.50
C ARG A 137 -7.65 13.30 14.77
N TRP A 138 -6.86 12.99 13.75
CA TRP A 138 -6.97 11.75 12.99
C TRP A 138 -6.43 10.55 13.81
N PRO A 139 -7.08 9.38 13.77
CA PRO A 139 -6.70 8.23 14.58
C PRO A 139 -5.54 7.44 13.94
N TRP A 140 -4.30 7.92 14.06
CA TRP A 140 -3.14 7.19 13.55
C TRP A 140 -2.81 5.96 14.40
N SER A 141 -2.38 4.88 13.73
CA SER A 141 -1.74 3.75 14.39
C SER A 141 -0.43 4.13 15.09
N GLU A 142 -0.07 3.37 16.14
CA GLU A 142 1.20 3.56 16.86
C GLU A 142 2.43 3.38 15.95
N ASN A 143 2.32 2.51 14.95
CA ASN A 143 3.38 2.33 13.95
C ASN A 143 3.58 3.59 13.12
N THR A 144 2.50 4.24 12.66
CA THR A 144 2.57 5.50 11.90
C THR A 144 3.12 6.64 12.75
N LYS A 145 2.71 6.75 14.03
CA LYS A 145 3.31 7.71 14.97
C LYS A 145 4.82 7.50 15.10
N LYS A 146 5.27 6.24 15.24
CA LYS A 146 6.69 5.90 15.31
C LYS A 146 7.44 6.30 14.04
N LEU A 147 6.92 5.96 12.85
CA LEU A 147 7.53 6.33 11.57
C LEU A 147 7.67 7.84 11.42
N TYR A 148 6.64 8.60 11.83
CA TYR A 148 6.68 10.05 11.79
C TYR A 148 7.71 10.63 12.76
N LYS A 149 7.74 10.16 14.02
CA LYS A 149 8.76 10.58 15.02
C LYS A 149 10.18 10.33 14.50
N GLU A 150 10.43 9.16 13.89
CA GLU A 150 11.72 8.85 13.29
C GLU A 150 12.09 9.81 12.15
N ALA A 151 11.13 10.23 11.33
CA ALA A 151 11.36 11.18 10.25
C ALA A 151 11.64 12.59 10.77
N VAL A 152 10.87 13.06 11.77
CA VAL A 152 11.07 14.35 12.43
C VAL A 152 12.44 14.41 13.11
N ASN A 153 12.81 13.38 13.87
CA ASN A 153 14.10 13.33 14.59
C ASN A 153 15.32 13.29 13.66
N LYS A 154 15.15 12.84 12.41
CA LYS A 154 16.20 12.89 11.39
C LYS A 154 16.28 14.26 10.69
N ASN A 155 15.29 15.12 10.85
CA ASN A 155 15.23 16.41 10.17
C ASN A 155 16.05 17.46 10.97
N PRO A 156 17.17 17.96 10.43
CA PRO A 156 18.04 18.90 11.16
C PRO A 156 17.39 20.28 11.39
N PHE A 157 16.27 20.58 10.73
CA PHE A 157 15.59 21.87 10.79
C PHE A 157 14.37 21.85 11.74
N VAL A 158 13.81 20.68 12.03
CA VAL A 158 12.70 20.55 12.97
C VAL A 158 13.26 20.36 14.37
N ARG A 159 13.10 21.38 15.22
CA ARG A 159 13.60 21.39 16.61
C ARG A 159 12.51 21.14 17.65
N ASN A 160 11.30 20.82 17.20
CA ASN A 160 10.18 20.58 18.10
C ASN A 160 10.32 19.23 18.79
N TYR A 161 9.69 19.10 19.96
CA TYR A 161 9.52 17.80 20.61
C TYR A 161 8.73 16.88 19.67
N ASP A 162 9.18 15.63 19.54
CA ASP A 162 8.64 14.72 18.52
C ASP A 162 7.19 14.33 18.80
N GLU A 163 6.75 14.31 20.07
CA GLU A 163 5.35 14.12 20.42
C GLU A 163 4.46 15.29 20.02
N ASP A 164 4.90 16.54 20.27
CA ASP A 164 4.15 17.72 19.85
C ASP A 164 4.02 17.79 18.32
N ALA A 165 5.06 17.36 17.61
CA ALA A 165 5.04 17.27 16.15
C ALA A 165 4.01 16.25 15.65
N VAL A 166 3.92 15.07 16.29
CA VAL A 166 2.89 14.07 15.99
C VAL A 166 1.50 14.63 16.25
N GLU A 167 1.27 15.20 17.42
CA GLU A 167 -0.03 15.73 17.83
C GLU A 167 -0.51 16.85 16.89
N ASN A 168 0.40 17.73 16.46
CA ASN A 168 0.09 18.77 15.49
C ASN A 168 -0.23 18.16 14.12
N ALA A 169 0.62 17.26 13.61
CA ALA A 169 0.41 16.65 12.30
C ALA A 169 -0.89 15.84 12.22
N MET A 170 -1.31 15.19 13.31
CA MET A 170 -2.59 14.47 13.42
C MET A 170 -3.81 15.39 13.34
N THR A 171 -3.69 16.70 13.53
CA THR A 171 -4.80 17.65 13.27
C THR A 171 -5.02 17.91 11.78
N ILE A 172 -4.00 17.65 10.95
CA ILE A 172 -3.98 18.00 9.52
C ILE A 172 -4.13 16.75 8.66
N TYR A 173 -3.26 15.75 8.87
CA TYR A 173 -3.13 14.60 7.97
C TYR A 173 -3.78 13.36 8.56
N ASN A 174 -4.59 12.64 7.77
CA ASN A 174 -4.97 11.27 8.10
C ASN A 174 -3.78 10.30 7.91
N GLU A 175 -3.92 9.06 8.39
CA GLU A 175 -2.84 8.06 8.35
C GLU A 175 -2.37 7.76 6.92
N ALA A 176 -3.29 7.60 5.98
CA ALA A 176 -2.97 7.34 4.58
C ALA A 176 -2.17 8.51 3.95
N ALA A 177 -2.56 9.76 4.25
CA ALA A 177 -1.90 10.95 3.74
C ALA A 177 -0.50 11.11 4.31
N ILE A 178 -0.30 10.91 5.62
CA ILE A 178 1.03 11.04 6.22
C ILE A 178 1.96 9.92 5.78
N LEU A 179 1.49 8.68 5.68
CA LEU A 179 2.31 7.57 5.18
C LEU A 179 2.76 7.81 3.74
N ARG A 180 1.88 8.39 2.90
CA ARG A 180 2.23 8.80 1.53
C ARG A 180 3.26 9.92 1.51
N LEU A 181 3.13 10.92 2.37
CA LEU A 181 4.13 11.99 2.48
C LEU A 181 5.50 11.45 2.92
N LEU A 182 5.51 10.57 3.93
CA LEU A 182 6.73 9.94 4.43
C LEU A 182 7.37 9.03 3.37
N SER A 183 6.57 8.25 2.63
CA SER A 183 7.08 7.37 1.57
C SER A 183 7.73 8.16 0.43
N TYR A 184 7.22 9.35 0.14
CA TYR A 184 7.79 10.25 -0.86
C TYR A 184 9.14 10.82 -0.47
N GLN A 185 9.46 10.89 0.83
CA GLN A 185 10.74 11.40 1.31
C GLN A 185 11.86 10.35 1.28
N THR A 186 11.55 9.10 0.94
CA THR A 186 12.55 8.03 0.88
C THR A 186 13.08 7.80 -0.52
N LYS A 187 14.16 7.03 -0.64
CA LYS A 187 14.79 6.71 -1.93
C LYS A 187 13.84 6.05 -2.92
N GLU A 188 12.95 5.18 -2.45
CA GLU A 188 11.97 4.49 -3.28
C GLU A 188 10.93 5.50 -3.80
N GLY A 189 10.35 6.33 -2.92
CA GLY A 189 9.40 7.36 -3.35
C GLY A 189 10.02 8.41 -4.27
N GLN A 190 11.27 8.80 -4.00
CA GLN A 190 12.02 9.73 -4.84
C GLN A 190 12.32 9.14 -6.22
N MET A 191 12.65 7.85 -6.31
CA MET A 191 12.81 7.16 -7.58
C MET A 191 11.50 7.15 -8.39
N LEU A 192 10.34 7.02 -7.74
CA LEU A 192 9.05 7.09 -8.42
C LEU A 192 8.71 8.50 -8.90
N ILE A 193 8.91 9.53 -8.06
CA ILE A 193 8.50 10.91 -8.34
C ILE A 193 9.47 11.61 -9.30
N ASN A 194 10.75 11.57 -8.95
CA ASN A 194 11.80 12.33 -9.65
C ASN A 194 12.48 11.48 -10.72
N GLY A 195 12.49 10.16 -10.53
CA GLY A 195 13.11 9.19 -11.42
C GLY A 195 14.44 8.68 -10.91
N ILE A 196 15.15 7.94 -11.76
CA ILE A 196 16.55 7.55 -11.60
C ILE A 196 17.32 7.92 -12.87
N LEU A 197 18.57 8.37 -12.73
CA LEU A 197 19.45 8.55 -13.89
C LEU A 197 19.98 7.18 -14.31
N VAL A 198 20.00 6.92 -15.61
CA VAL A 198 20.54 5.69 -16.18
C VAL A 198 21.57 6.06 -17.23
N SER A 199 22.77 5.52 -17.08
CA SER A 199 23.83 5.63 -18.09
C SER A 199 23.74 4.44 -19.05
N ASP A 200 23.61 4.70 -20.35
CA ASP A 200 23.57 3.64 -21.38
C ASP A 200 24.93 2.90 -21.48
N PRO A 201 24.96 1.61 -21.84
CA PRO A 201 24.86 0.43 -20.99
C PRO A 201 26.21 -0.05 -20.39
N SER A 202 27.28 0.75 -20.46
CA SER A 202 28.66 0.26 -20.21
C SER A 202 29.46 1.03 -19.14
N GLY A 203 28.80 1.61 -18.15
CA GLY A 203 29.55 2.16 -17.01
C GLY A 203 28.73 2.90 -15.96
N ASN A 204 28.17 2.16 -15.00
CA ASN A 204 28.12 2.62 -13.61
C ASN A 204 27.97 1.41 -12.68
N LYS A 205 28.68 1.41 -11.55
CA LYS A 205 28.57 0.33 -10.55
C LYS A 205 27.30 0.47 -9.68
N LEU A 206 26.71 1.67 -9.61
CA LEU A 206 25.43 2.00 -8.97
C LEU A 206 24.92 3.33 -9.55
N GLU A 207 23.60 3.50 -9.69
CA GLU A 207 23.01 4.74 -10.24
C GLU A 207 22.80 5.85 -9.20
N GLU A 208 22.61 7.07 -9.70
CA GLU A 208 22.34 8.28 -8.93
C GLU A 208 20.91 8.76 -9.21
N LEU A 209 20.22 9.30 -8.20
CA LEU A 209 18.93 9.94 -8.42
C LEU A 209 19.13 11.20 -9.31
N PRO A 210 18.17 11.53 -10.18
CA PRO A 210 18.22 12.70 -11.02
C PRO A 210 18.25 13.95 -10.16
N SER A 211 18.83 14.94 -10.78
CA SER A 211 19.14 16.17 -10.12
C SER A 211 17.93 16.95 -9.64
N GLY A 212 18.03 17.54 -8.45
CA GLY A 212 16.89 18.10 -7.71
C GLY A 212 16.69 17.45 -6.34
N PHE A 213 17.58 16.53 -5.95
CA PHE A 213 17.59 15.94 -4.60
C PHE A 213 18.11 16.94 -3.57
N GLY A 214 17.17 17.65 -2.94
CA GLY A 214 17.41 18.60 -1.85
C GLY A 214 16.49 19.82 -1.94
N ASP A 215 16.46 20.61 -0.88
CA ASP A 215 15.86 21.94 -0.92
C ASP A 215 16.65 22.79 -1.93
N PHE A 216 15.95 23.41 -2.89
CA PHE A 216 16.51 24.34 -3.88
C PHE A 216 17.42 25.40 -3.22
N ALA A 217 17.16 25.75 -1.96
CA ALA A 217 17.95 26.69 -1.19
C ALA A 217 19.30 26.15 -0.67
N TYR A 218 19.49 24.83 -0.52
CA TYR A 218 20.64 24.28 0.23
C TYR A 218 21.42 23.17 -0.49
N LYS A 219 20.77 22.33 -1.29
CA LYS A 219 21.40 21.35 -2.19
C LYS A 219 20.53 21.22 -3.44
N SER A 220 20.86 21.99 -4.47
CA SER A 220 20.09 21.96 -5.72
C SER A 220 20.14 20.59 -6.40
N GLY A 221 21.14 19.77 -6.06
CA GLY A 221 21.37 18.44 -6.64
C GLY A 221 21.52 18.47 -8.16
N LEU A 222 21.63 19.66 -8.77
CA LEU A 222 21.65 19.91 -10.22
C LEU A 222 22.83 19.15 -10.84
N ALA A 223 22.52 18.14 -11.64
CA ALA A 223 23.48 17.40 -12.43
C ALA A 223 23.74 18.25 -13.66
N GLU A 224 25.00 18.64 -13.83
CA GLU A 224 25.45 19.41 -14.99
C GLU A 224 25.30 18.59 -16.28
N ASP A 225 25.47 17.27 -16.17
CA ASP A 225 25.34 16.34 -17.28
C ASP A 225 23.89 15.83 -17.44
N ARG A 226 23.21 16.37 -18.46
CA ARG A 226 21.85 16.00 -18.85
C ARG A 226 21.83 14.98 -20.00
N THR A 227 22.96 14.36 -20.34
CA THR A 227 23.02 13.33 -21.39
C THR A 227 22.47 11.98 -20.93
N LYS A 228 22.41 11.75 -19.62
CA LYS A 228 21.84 10.53 -19.04
C LYS A 228 20.33 10.48 -19.21
N ASP A 229 19.83 9.27 -19.40
CA ASP A 229 18.39 9.04 -19.48
C ASP A 229 17.77 9.08 -18.08
N ILE A 230 16.51 9.51 -18.01
CA ILE A 230 15.73 9.53 -16.77
C ILE A 230 14.62 8.51 -16.89
N ILE A 231 14.54 7.58 -15.94
CA ILE A 231 13.40 6.66 -15.82
C ILE A 231 12.55 7.11 -14.64
N LYS A 232 11.28 7.48 -14.88
CA LYS A 232 10.38 7.99 -13.83
C LYS A 232 8.93 7.60 -14.08
N CYS A 233 8.10 7.72 -13.05
CA CYS A 233 6.67 7.50 -13.19
C CYS A 233 5.99 8.71 -13.84
N ASN A 234 5.20 8.45 -14.87
CA ASN A 234 4.21 9.37 -15.41
C ASN A 234 2.86 9.05 -14.77
N ILE A 235 2.38 9.98 -13.93
CA ILE A 235 1.15 9.83 -13.16
C ILE A 235 -0.01 10.32 -14.03
N SER A 236 -0.78 9.37 -14.57
CA SER A 236 -1.97 9.68 -15.37
C SER A 236 -3.24 9.33 -14.59
N LYS A 237 -4.14 10.30 -14.45
CA LYS A 237 -5.45 10.12 -13.80
C LYS A 237 -6.39 9.17 -14.56
N THR A 238 -6.13 8.92 -15.85
CA THR A 238 -7.08 8.19 -16.73
C THR A 238 -6.60 6.82 -17.15
N THR A 239 -5.28 6.58 -17.22
CA THR A 239 -4.70 5.34 -17.78
C THR A 239 -3.85 4.55 -16.79
N GLY A 240 -3.86 4.95 -15.52
CA GLY A 240 -2.94 4.46 -14.48
C GLY A 240 -1.53 5.02 -14.65
N SER A 241 -0.77 5.05 -13.56
CA SER A 241 0.61 5.51 -13.55
C SER A 241 1.52 4.51 -14.27
N LYS A 242 2.39 4.98 -15.16
CA LYS A 242 3.29 4.14 -15.96
C LYS A 242 4.72 4.62 -15.88
N LEU A 243 5.66 3.71 -16.04
CA LEU A 243 7.08 4.04 -16.04
C LEU A 243 7.53 4.41 -17.46
N GLU A 244 8.20 5.55 -17.58
CA GLU A 244 8.67 6.09 -18.86
C GLU A 244 10.16 6.40 -18.78
N ARG A 245 10.86 6.14 -19.89
CA ARG A 245 12.25 6.54 -20.12
C ARG A 245 12.24 7.83 -20.94
N ILE A 246 12.95 8.83 -20.44
CA ILE A 246 13.09 10.14 -21.04
C ILE A 246 14.54 10.30 -21.47
N THR A 247 14.75 10.34 -22.78
CA THR A 247 16.06 10.54 -23.41
C THR A 247 16.18 11.97 -23.91
N PHE A 248 17.27 12.63 -23.54
CA PHE A 248 17.59 13.95 -24.06
C PHE A 248 18.07 13.85 -25.51
N THR A 249 17.46 14.59 -26.42
CA THR A 249 17.79 14.52 -27.87
C THR A 249 18.46 15.78 -28.41
N GLY A 250 18.74 16.77 -27.56
CA GLY A 250 19.38 18.02 -27.94
C GLY A 250 18.55 19.26 -27.58
N HIS A 251 18.82 20.35 -28.29
CA HIS A 251 18.10 21.61 -28.15
C HIS A 251 17.41 21.96 -29.46
N ASP A 252 16.26 22.61 -29.39
CA ASP A 252 15.61 23.18 -30.57
C ASP A 252 16.43 24.35 -31.14
N GLY A 253 16.29 24.59 -32.43
CA GLY A 253 17.07 25.63 -33.12
C GLY A 253 16.57 27.06 -32.90
N ILE A 254 15.42 27.25 -32.25
CA ILE A 254 14.74 28.57 -32.19
C ILE A 254 14.81 29.16 -30.79
N TYR A 255 14.53 28.37 -29.76
CA TYR A 255 14.45 28.83 -28.38
C TYR A 255 15.55 28.24 -27.50
N ASN A 256 16.44 27.43 -28.09
CA ASN A 256 17.39 26.59 -27.37
C ASN A 256 16.69 25.75 -26.29
N ALA A 257 15.43 25.37 -26.53
CA ALA A 257 14.63 24.60 -25.60
C ALA A 257 15.03 23.13 -25.68
N GLN A 258 15.06 22.45 -24.55
CA GLN A 258 15.47 21.05 -24.49
C GLN A 258 14.46 20.14 -25.19
N THR A 259 14.92 19.37 -26.16
CA THR A 259 14.12 18.33 -26.82
C THR A 259 14.33 16.99 -26.13
N LYS A 260 13.24 16.25 -25.94
CA LYS A 260 13.23 14.97 -25.22
C LYS A 260 12.39 13.96 -25.99
N LYS A 261 12.82 12.70 -25.99
CA LYS A 261 12.06 11.56 -26.47
C LYS A 261 11.57 10.75 -25.27
N VAL A 262 10.27 10.46 -25.23
CA VAL A 262 9.65 9.67 -24.17
C VAL A 262 9.28 8.30 -24.74
N THR A 263 9.72 7.23 -24.08
CA THR A 263 9.41 5.86 -24.47
C THR A 263 8.91 5.06 -23.27
N PRO A 264 7.91 4.18 -23.44
CA PRO A 264 7.46 3.30 -22.37
C PRO A 264 8.56 2.31 -21.96
N VAL A 265 8.64 1.97 -20.67
CA VAL A 265 9.58 0.97 -20.16
C VAL A 265 8.85 -0.34 -19.91
N ASN A 266 9.42 -1.45 -20.39
CA ASN A 266 8.95 -2.79 -20.07
C ASN A 266 9.47 -3.20 -18.68
N TYR A 267 8.56 -3.53 -17.76
CA TYR A 267 8.91 -3.87 -16.39
C TYR A 267 9.79 -5.12 -16.28
N ASN A 268 9.71 -6.05 -17.24
CA ASN A 268 10.54 -7.25 -17.26
C ASN A 268 12.03 -6.95 -17.45
N ASP A 269 12.34 -5.79 -18.06
CA ASP A 269 13.71 -5.39 -18.35
C ASP A 269 14.27 -4.46 -17.24
N LEU A 270 13.45 -4.11 -16.25
CA LEU A 270 13.76 -3.03 -15.30
C LEU A 270 14.99 -3.31 -14.43
N GLU A 271 15.17 -4.56 -13.99
CA GLU A 271 16.35 -4.98 -13.22
C GLU A 271 17.65 -4.91 -14.04
N ASN A 272 17.56 -5.03 -15.37
CA ASN A 272 18.71 -4.90 -16.28
C ASN A 272 18.99 -3.44 -16.63
N ILE A 273 17.93 -2.62 -16.70
CA ILE A 273 18.01 -1.21 -17.09
C ILE A 273 18.48 -0.34 -15.92
N ILE A 274 18.07 -0.66 -14.69
CA ILE A 274 18.38 0.15 -13.49
C ILE A 274 19.32 -0.65 -12.57
N PRO A 275 20.64 -0.37 -12.59
CA PRO A 275 21.58 -0.95 -11.64
C PRO A 275 21.14 -0.76 -10.18
N GLY A 276 21.11 -1.86 -9.43
CA GLY A 276 20.71 -1.86 -8.02
C GLY A 276 19.19 -1.95 -7.79
N PHE A 277 18.37 -1.97 -8.84
CA PHE A 277 16.94 -2.24 -8.74
C PHE A 277 16.68 -3.74 -8.75
N LYS A 278 15.83 -4.23 -7.84
CA LYS A 278 15.41 -5.64 -7.80
C LYS A 278 13.97 -5.77 -7.31
N PHE A 279 13.15 -6.53 -8.02
CA PHE A 279 11.81 -6.89 -7.54
C PHE A 279 11.88 -7.93 -6.42
N LEU A 280 10.98 -7.83 -5.45
CA LEU A 280 10.84 -8.84 -4.40
C LEU A 280 9.92 -9.98 -4.82
N ASN A 281 8.83 -9.67 -5.55
CA ASN A 281 7.78 -10.63 -5.92
C ASN A 281 7.65 -10.80 -7.45
N GLY A 282 8.73 -10.53 -8.19
CA GLY A 282 8.75 -10.58 -9.66
C GLY A 282 8.30 -9.27 -10.33
N PRO A 283 8.40 -9.18 -11.67
CA PRO A 283 8.13 -7.94 -12.41
C PRO A 283 6.69 -7.44 -12.26
N CYS A 284 6.55 -6.21 -11.82
CA CYS A 284 5.27 -5.52 -11.64
C CYS A 284 5.43 -4.03 -11.95
N ASN A 285 4.33 -3.25 -11.92
CA ASN A 285 4.37 -1.81 -12.13
C ASN A 285 4.74 -1.08 -10.83
N PRO A 286 5.98 -0.57 -10.64
CA PRO A 286 6.35 0.13 -9.40
C PRO A 286 5.58 1.46 -9.22
N CYS A 287 5.06 2.03 -10.31
CA CYS A 287 4.32 3.28 -10.29
C CYS A 287 2.89 3.15 -9.76
N SER A 288 2.34 1.94 -9.58
CA SER A 288 0.96 1.76 -9.11
C SER A 288 0.74 2.32 -7.70
N SER A 289 1.80 2.40 -6.89
CA SER A 289 1.80 3.07 -5.58
C SER A 289 1.53 4.58 -5.65
N MET A 290 1.62 5.19 -6.84
CA MET A 290 1.33 6.61 -7.07
C MET A 290 -0.13 6.87 -7.47
N ASP A 291 -0.90 5.82 -7.76
CA ASP A 291 -2.30 5.94 -8.18
C ASP A 291 -3.21 6.46 -7.05
N GLN A 292 -4.48 6.66 -7.39
CA GLN A 292 -5.53 7.09 -6.47
C GLN A 292 -6.76 6.19 -6.67
N PRO A 293 -7.00 5.19 -5.79
CA PRO A 293 -6.20 4.83 -4.60
C PRO A 293 -4.82 4.23 -4.95
N PRO A 294 -3.82 4.34 -4.06
CA PRO A 294 -2.49 3.77 -4.28
C PRO A 294 -2.54 2.24 -4.18
N ASP A 295 -1.77 1.58 -5.04
CA ASP A 295 -1.59 0.13 -5.01
C ASP A 295 -0.16 -0.23 -4.57
N TYR A 296 -0.06 -0.88 -3.40
CA TYR A 296 1.20 -1.30 -2.80
C TYR A 296 1.56 -2.76 -3.11
N SER A 297 0.97 -3.37 -4.14
CA SER A 297 1.24 -4.76 -4.54
C SER A 297 2.61 -5.01 -5.17
N CYS A 298 3.37 -3.95 -5.49
CA CYS A 298 4.64 -4.04 -6.20
C CYS A 298 5.87 -3.66 -5.33
N PRO A 299 6.34 -4.56 -4.46
CA PRO A 299 7.52 -4.32 -3.64
C PRO A 299 8.82 -4.52 -4.41
N PHE A 300 9.76 -3.60 -4.21
CA PHE A 300 11.08 -3.62 -4.82
C PHE A 300 12.16 -3.12 -3.85
N ARG A 301 13.41 -3.49 -4.11
CA ARG A 301 14.60 -2.96 -3.44
C ARG A 301 15.37 -2.09 -4.42
N LEU A 302 15.93 -1.01 -3.89
CA LEU A 302 16.77 -0.08 -4.64
C LEU A 302 18.08 0.17 -3.87
N GLU A 303 19.20 -0.21 -4.48
CA GLU A 303 20.55 0.04 -3.98
C GLU A 303 21.14 1.25 -4.69
N LEU A 304 21.36 2.34 -3.94
CA LEU A 304 21.92 3.58 -4.46
C LEU A 304 23.25 3.90 -3.77
N LYS A 305 24.12 4.58 -4.50
CA LYS A 305 25.41 5.03 -3.97
C LYS A 305 25.20 6.00 -2.80
N GLY A 306 25.88 5.73 -1.68
CA GLY A 306 25.84 6.59 -0.50
C GLY A 306 24.53 6.54 0.29
N GLN A 307 23.63 5.61 -0.04
CA GLN A 307 22.41 5.37 0.71
C GLN A 307 22.38 3.96 1.28
N PRO A 308 21.61 3.72 2.36
CA PRO A 308 21.51 2.39 2.91
C PRO A 308 20.88 1.41 1.90
N PRO A 309 21.32 0.14 1.84
CA PRO A 309 20.83 -0.82 0.84
C PRO A 309 19.43 -1.37 1.17
N PHE A 310 19.00 -1.29 2.43
CA PHE A 310 17.71 -1.79 2.90
C PHE A 310 16.53 -0.89 2.48
N ILE A 311 15.35 -1.49 2.37
CA ILE A 311 14.10 -0.79 2.09
C ILE A 311 13.76 0.15 3.25
N SER A 312 13.27 1.34 2.94
CA SER A 312 12.90 2.33 3.96
C SER A 312 11.75 1.85 4.84
N SER A 313 11.76 2.18 6.14
CA SER A 313 10.80 1.68 7.14
C SER A 313 9.32 1.94 6.80
N VAL A 314 9.02 3.09 6.21
CA VAL A 314 7.65 3.40 5.72
C VAL A 314 7.22 2.47 4.59
N TRP A 315 8.11 2.13 3.65
CA TRP A 315 7.80 1.19 2.56
C TRP A 315 7.70 -0.24 3.06
N GLN A 316 8.53 -0.62 4.05
CA GLN A 316 8.36 -1.89 4.76
C GLN A 316 6.95 -1.99 5.37
N SER A 317 6.45 -0.91 5.98
CA SER A 317 5.08 -0.85 6.51
C SER A 317 4.02 -0.93 5.41
N LEU A 318 4.16 -0.17 4.31
CA LEU A 318 3.18 -0.13 3.22
C LEU A 318 3.11 -1.44 2.44
N TRP A 319 4.24 -2.13 2.26
CA TRP A 319 4.32 -3.43 1.61
C TRP A 319 4.11 -4.60 2.56
N ASN A 320 3.98 -4.34 3.86
CA ASN A 320 3.90 -5.35 4.92
C ASN A 320 5.04 -6.39 4.83
N ILE A 321 6.28 -5.88 4.72
CA ILE A 321 7.50 -6.69 4.67
C ILE A 321 8.47 -6.29 5.80
N THR A 322 9.49 -7.11 6.02
CA THR A 322 10.60 -6.80 6.94
C THR A 322 11.93 -6.93 6.19
N ASP A 323 12.66 -5.83 6.10
CA ASP A 323 13.97 -5.76 5.42
C ASP A 323 15.08 -5.20 6.35
N ASN A 324 14.78 -5.08 7.65
CA ASN A 324 15.71 -4.52 8.63
C ASN A 324 16.77 -5.53 9.09
N PRO A 325 18.04 -5.11 9.21
CA PRO A 325 19.13 -5.95 9.72
C PRO A 325 19.00 -6.30 11.21
N LEU A 326 18.05 -5.70 11.95
CA LEU A 326 17.88 -5.92 13.40
C LEU A 326 17.33 -7.31 13.76
N GLN A 327 17.02 -8.18 12.80
CA GLN A 327 16.80 -9.60 13.07
C GLN A 327 18.04 -10.48 12.84
N SER A 328 19.11 -9.96 12.26
CA SER A 328 20.38 -10.68 12.18
C SER A 328 21.36 -10.10 13.19
N LYS A 329 21.66 -10.88 14.23
CA LYS A 329 22.78 -10.63 15.15
C LYS A 329 24.02 -10.26 14.32
N PRO A 330 24.64 -9.08 14.51
CA PRO A 330 25.90 -8.75 13.86
C PRO A 330 26.91 -9.87 14.10
N SER A 331 27.58 -10.36 13.06
CA SER A 331 28.50 -11.51 13.16
C SER A 331 29.62 -11.30 14.19
N PHE A 332 30.02 -10.04 14.45
CA PHE A 332 31.00 -9.72 15.49
C PHE A 332 30.49 -9.97 16.92
N LEU A 333 29.17 -10.03 17.15
CA LEU A 333 28.60 -10.40 18.45
C LEU A 333 28.73 -11.90 18.74
N ASP A 334 28.96 -12.73 17.71
CA ASP A 334 29.28 -14.16 17.81
C ASP A 334 30.79 -14.44 17.75
N GLU A 335 31.59 -13.46 17.37
CA GLU A 335 33.04 -13.58 17.27
C GLU A 335 33.67 -13.48 18.67
N TYR A 336 34.61 -14.38 18.96
CA TYR A 336 35.38 -14.33 20.22
C TYR A 336 36.33 -13.13 20.18
N ILE A 337 36.01 -12.10 20.97
CA ILE A 337 36.89 -10.96 21.20
C ILE A 337 37.80 -11.28 22.38
N ASP A 338 39.11 -11.36 22.13
CA ASP A 338 40.10 -11.51 23.20
C ASP A 338 40.01 -10.33 24.18
N PRO A 339 39.58 -10.56 25.43
CA PRO A 339 39.35 -9.51 26.41
C PRO A 339 40.64 -8.82 26.87
N HIS A 340 41.80 -9.48 26.70
CA HIS A 340 43.10 -8.91 27.04
C HIS A 340 43.64 -8.00 25.93
N LYS A 341 43.26 -8.28 24.68
CA LYS A 341 43.71 -7.51 23.51
C LYS A 341 42.80 -6.33 23.19
N PHE A 342 41.49 -6.47 23.42
CA PHE A 342 40.48 -5.47 23.08
C PHE A 342 39.42 -5.27 24.19
N PRO A 343 39.82 -4.75 25.36
CA PRO A 343 38.95 -4.66 26.54
C PRO A 343 37.71 -3.75 26.33
N LEU A 344 37.85 -2.66 25.56
CA LEU A 344 36.74 -1.75 25.27
C LEU A 344 35.69 -2.37 24.31
N LEU A 345 36.14 -3.12 23.31
CA LEU A 345 35.25 -3.80 22.36
C LEU A 345 34.51 -4.95 23.04
N ASN A 346 35.20 -5.71 23.88
CA ASN A 346 34.57 -6.74 24.71
C ASN A 346 33.53 -6.14 25.69
N GLY A 347 33.83 -4.98 26.28
CA GLY A 347 32.88 -4.22 27.11
C GLY A 347 31.62 -3.83 26.34
N LEU A 348 31.77 -3.25 25.14
CA LEU A 348 30.65 -2.88 24.28
C LEU A 348 29.83 -4.09 23.81
N GLN A 349 30.47 -5.20 23.44
CA GLN A 349 29.79 -6.45 23.09
C GLN A 349 28.95 -6.97 24.27
N SER A 350 29.48 -6.92 25.49
CA SER A 350 28.75 -7.33 26.69
C SER A 350 27.53 -6.46 26.99
N GLU A 351 27.62 -5.15 26.76
CA GLU A 351 26.51 -4.21 26.97
C GLU A 351 25.43 -4.33 25.88
N LEU A 352 25.82 -4.58 24.64
CA LEU A 352 24.89 -4.79 23.53
C LEU A 352 24.12 -6.12 23.69
N ASN A 353 24.79 -7.19 24.14
CA ASN A 353 24.14 -8.48 24.42
C ASN A 353 23.15 -8.43 25.59
N LYS A 354 23.24 -7.45 26.51
CA LYS A 354 22.28 -7.25 27.62
C LYS A 354 21.01 -6.49 27.20
N LYS A 355 21.05 -5.77 26.07
CA LYS A 355 19.94 -4.90 25.60
C LYS A 355 19.01 -5.56 24.58
N GLN A 356 19.36 -6.76 24.10
CA GLN A 356 18.45 -7.68 23.42
C GLN A 356 17.77 -8.56 24.48
#